data_AF-X1GNX2-F1
#
_entry.id   AF-X1GNX2-F1
#
_cell.length_a   1.000
_cell.length_b   1.000
_cell.length_c   1.000
_cell.angle_alpha   90.00
_cell.angle_beta   90.00
_cell.angle_gamma   90.00
#
_symmetry.space_group_name_H-M   'P 1'
#
loop_
_entity.id
_entity.type
_entity.pdbx_description
1 polymer ?
#
loop_
_entity_poly.entity_id
_entity_poly.type
_entity_poly.pdbx_seq_one_letter_code
_entity_poly.pdbx_strand_id
1 'polypeptide(L)'
;KLGKILGPRGLMPNPKIGTVTFDLKNAVKSIKAGKVEYRADKFGIVHAPLGKTNFDEDKLLENFIAFIDAIIKAKPSATKGRYIQSIAISSTMGPGIRIDSQKIGAWMERQKSRI
;
A
#
# COMPACT_ATOMS: atom_id res chain seq x y z
N LYS A 1 -10.49 7.27 30.07
CA LYS A 1 -11.40 6.11 30.29
C LYS A 1 -11.62 5.21 29.04
N LEU A 2 -11.30 5.62 27.80
CA LEU A 2 -11.56 4.81 26.58
C LEU A 2 -10.38 3.95 26.06
N GLY A 3 -9.14 4.18 26.53
CA GLY A 3 -7.94 3.51 25.99
C GLY A 3 -7.90 1.99 26.17
N LYS A 4 -8.50 1.44 27.25
CA LYS A 4 -8.53 -0.01 27.50
C LYS A 4 -9.38 -0.80 26.49
N ILE A 5 -10.38 -0.17 25.87
CA ILE A 5 -11.30 -0.84 24.92
C ILE A 5 -10.84 -0.64 23.48
N LEU A 6 -10.42 0.58 23.14
CA LEU A 6 -9.99 0.92 21.77
C LEU A 6 -8.57 0.44 21.45
N GLY A 7 -7.71 0.27 22.46
CA GLY A 7 -6.36 -0.26 22.33
C GLY A 7 -6.30 -1.66 21.70
N PRO A 8 -6.91 -2.70 22.32
CA PRO A 8 -6.82 -4.07 21.81
C PRO A 8 -7.56 -4.28 20.47
N ARG A 9 -8.52 -3.43 20.15
CA ARG A 9 -9.25 -3.47 18.86
C ARG A 9 -8.58 -2.68 17.74
N GLY A 10 -7.48 -1.95 18.02
CA GLY A 10 -6.80 -1.12 17.03
C GLY A 10 -7.63 0.05 16.49
N LEU A 11 -8.76 0.37 17.13
CA LEU A 11 -9.71 1.42 16.72
C LEU A 11 -9.37 2.79 17.33
N MET A 12 -8.22 2.90 17.98
CA MET A 12 -7.78 4.16 18.56
C MET A 12 -7.52 5.18 17.44
N PRO A 13 -8.19 6.34 17.43
CA PRO A 13 -7.98 7.36 16.41
C PRO A 13 -6.53 7.83 16.44
N ASN A 14 -5.85 7.77 15.30
CA ASN A 14 -4.44 8.17 15.20
C ASN A 14 -4.31 9.42 14.30
N PRO A 15 -3.69 10.50 14.79
CA PRO A 15 -3.44 11.69 13.98
C PRO A 15 -2.58 11.41 12.74
N LYS A 16 -1.65 10.44 12.80
CA LYS A 16 -0.82 10.05 11.63
C LYS A 16 -1.63 9.42 10.50
N ILE A 17 -2.78 8.84 10.82
CA ILE A 17 -3.72 8.18 9.89
C ILE A 17 -4.66 9.23 9.26
N GLY A 18 -4.69 10.45 9.80
CA GLY A 18 -5.62 11.51 9.38
C GLY A 18 -7.06 11.26 9.84
N THR A 19 -7.28 10.24 10.69
CA THR A 19 -8.59 9.96 11.32
C THR A 19 -8.97 10.98 12.39
N VAL A 20 -8.02 11.85 12.79
CA VAL A 20 -8.26 13.01 13.65
C VAL A 20 -8.02 14.25 12.79
N THR A 21 -9.03 14.65 12.03
CA THR A 21 -8.99 15.83 11.16
C THR A 21 -10.29 16.63 11.32
N PHE A 22 -10.21 17.94 11.04
CA PHE A 22 -11.38 18.82 11.06
C PHE A 22 -12.31 18.61 9.86
N ASP A 23 -11.81 17.98 8.79
CA ASP A 23 -12.56 17.69 7.56
C ASP A 23 -13.10 16.25 7.54
N LEU A 24 -14.20 16.06 8.26
CA LEU A 24 -14.87 14.77 8.42
C LEU A 24 -15.43 14.21 7.10
N LYS A 25 -15.91 15.07 6.20
CA LYS A 25 -16.59 14.63 4.96
C LYS A 25 -15.62 13.97 4.01
N ASN A 26 -14.43 14.54 3.84
CA ASN A 26 -13.39 14.00 2.98
C ASN A 26 -12.68 12.80 3.63
N ALA A 27 -12.49 12.81 4.95
CA ALA A 27 -11.97 11.66 5.69
C ALA A 27 -12.87 10.42 5.55
N VAL A 28 -14.19 10.56 5.72
CA VAL A 28 -15.13 9.43 5.59
C VAL A 28 -15.18 8.91 4.14
N LYS A 29 -15.19 9.80 3.14
CA LYS A 29 -15.16 9.39 1.72
C LYS A 29 -13.89 8.63 1.36
N SER A 30 -12.73 9.10 1.78
CA SER A 30 -11.44 8.46 1.47
C SER A 30 -11.28 7.11 2.16
N ILE A 31 -11.75 6.97 3.41
CA ILE A 31 -11.76 5.67 4.10
C ILE A 31 -12.72 4.71 3.41
N LYS A 32 -13.93 5.16 3.04
CA LYS A 32 -14.92 4.33 2.33
C LYS A 32 -14.47 3.92 0.92
N ALA A 33 -13.64 4.75 0.27
CA ALA A 33 -13.03 4.44 -1.02
C ALA A 33 -11.93 3.36 -0.93
N GLY A 34 -11.65 2.82 0.26
CA GLY A 34 -10.73 1.70 0.42
C GLY A 34 -9.26 2.13 0.51
N LYS A 35 -8.98 3.30 1.10
CA LYS A 35 -7.60 3.76 1.36
C LYS A 35 -6.83 2.67 2.12
N VAL A 36 -5.87 2.04 1.45
CA VAL A 36 -4.98 1.05 2.05
C VAL A 36 -3.79 1.77 2.66
N GLU A 37 -3.60 1.58 3.95
CA GLU A 37 -2.43 2.11 4.64
C GLU A 37 -1.29 1.11 4.60
N TYR A 38 -0.12 1.59 4.21
CA TYR A 38 1.11 0.83 4.25
C TYR A 38 2.04 1.48 5.28
N ARG A 39 2.59 0.65 6.18
CA ARG A 39 3.60 1.06 7.16
C ARG A 39 4.84 0.22 6.92
N ALA A 40 6.00 0.86 6.93
CA ALA A 40 7.27 0.16 6.95
C ALA A 40 7.48 -0.48 8.34
N ASP A 41 7.81 -1.76 8.35
CA ASP A 41 8.24 -2.45 9.56
C ASP A 41 9.65 -2.00 9.97
N LYS A 42 10.12 -2.43 11.15
CA LYS A 42 11.45 -2.13 11.68
C LYS A 42 12.57 -2.60 10.73
N PHE A 43 12.32 -3.62 9.93
CA PHE A 43 13.22 -4.13 8.89
C PHE A 43 13.16 -3.35 7.56
N GLY A 44 12.35 -2.29 7.48
CA GLY A 44 12.19 -1.50 6.25
C GLY A 44 11.32 -2.17 5.18
N ILE A 45 10.62 -3.24 5.53
CA ILE A 45 9.72 -3.97 4.62
C ILE A 45 8.33 -3.34 4.69
N VAL A 46 7.72 -3.09 3.54
CA VAL A 46 6.36 -2.56 3.43
C VAL A 46 5.42 -3.69 3.05
N HIS A 47 4.41 -3.92 3.89
CA HIS A 47 3.34 -4.88 3.63
C HIS A 47 2.03 -4.13 3.34
N ALA A 48 1.37 -4.46 2.24
CA ALA A 48 0.06 -3.92 1.91
C ALA A 48 -0.81 -4.97 1.20
N PRO A 49 -2.09 -5.10 1.55
CA PRO A 49 -3.02 -5.92 0.81
C PRO A 49 -3.38 -5.25 -0.53
N LEU A 50 -3.15 -5.96 -1.64
CA LEU A 50 -3.48 -5.48 -3.00
C LEU A 50 -4.95 -5.75 -3.39
N GLY A 51 -5.59 -6.73 -2.76
CA GLY A 51 -6.96 -7.13 -3.06
C GLY A 51 -7.31 -8.51 -2.52
N LYS A 52 -8.45 -9.05 -2.99
CA LYS A 52 -8.88 -10.44 -2.74
C LYS A 52 -8.79 -11.24 -4.03
N THR A 53 -8.77 -12.57 -3.91
CA THR A 53 -8.76 -13.49 -5.06
C THR A 53 -9.99 -13.38 -5.95
N ASN A 54 -11.08 -12.78 -5.47
CA ASN A 54 -12.33 -12.60 -6.21
C ASN A 54 -12.38 -11.28 -7.00
N PHE A 55 -11.27 -10.56 -7.12
CA PHE A 55 -11.19 -9.36 -7.96
C PHE A 55 -10.76 -9.76 -9.37
N ASP A 56 -11.25 -9.01 -10.37
CA ASP A 56 -10.81 -9.17 -11.74
C ASP A 56 -9.30 -8.91 -11.86
N GLU A 57 -8.64 -9.62 -12.78
CA GLU A 57 -7.19 -9.52 -12.99
C GLU A 57 -6.75 -8.09 -13.29
N ASP A 58 -7.54 -7.35 -14.10
CA ASP A 58 -7.25 -5.96 -14.46
C ASP A 58 -7.25 -5.04 -13.24
N LYS A 59 -8.20 -5.22 -12.31
CA LYS A 59 -8.28 -4.41 -11.08
C LYS A 59 -7.13 -4.72 -10.13
N LEU A 60 -6.69 -5.97 -10.06
CA LEU A 60 -5.52 -6.35 -9.27
C LEU A 60 -4.24 -5.72 -9.85
N LEU A 61 -4.15 -5.67 -11.19
CA LEU A 61 -3.03 -5.05 -11.90
C LEU A 61 -3.00 -3.53 -11.68
N GLU A 62 -4.14 -2.85 -11.78
CA GLU A 62 -4.27 -1.42 -11.49
C GLU A 62 -3.88 -1.09 -10.05
N ASN A 63 -4.36 -1.87 -9.07
CA ASN A 63 -4.00 -1.70 -7.67
C ASN A 63 -2.50 -1.86 -7.44
N PHE A 64 -1.86 -2.84 -8.10
CA PHE A 64 -0.42 -3.06 -8.03
C PHE A 64 0.37 -1.87 -8.60
N ILE A 65 -0.02 -1.36 -9.77
CA ILE A 65 0.63 -0.20 -10.38
C ILE A 65 0.48 1.04 -9.49
N ALA A 66 -0.73 1.31 -8.99
CA ALA A 66 -0.99 2.43 -8.09
C ALA A 66 -0.17 2.35 -6.80
N PHE A 67 0.00 1.13 -6.25
CA PHE A 67 0.79 0.90 -5.05
C PHE A 67 2.28 1.17 -5.28
N ILE A 68 2.86 0.66 -6.36
CA ILE A 68 4.28 0.90 -6.69
C ILE A 68 4.54 2.39 -6.98
N ASP A 69 3.65 3.05 -7.72
CA ASP A 69 3.74 4.49 -7.99
C ASP A 69 3.71 5.30 -6.68
N ALA A 70 2.85 4.94 -5.73
CA ALA A 70 2.78 5.58 -4.43
C ALA A 70 4.07 5.39 -3.62
N ILE A 71 4.67 4.20 -3.66
CA ILE A 71 5.96 3.91 -3.00
C ILE A 71 7.08 4.76 -3.62
N ILE A 72 7.16 4.84 -4.95
CA ILE A 72 8.19 5.62 -5.63
C ILE A 72 8.08 7.11 -5.27
N LYS A 73 6.86 7.65 -5.21
CA LYS A 73 6.61 9.04 -4.78
C LYS A 73 6.95 9.27 -3.30
N ALA A 74 6.79 8.25 -2.46
CA ALA A 74 7.15 8.31 -1.04
C ALA A 74 8.66 8.18 -0.77
N LYS A 75 9.50 8.02 -1.82
CA LYS A 75 10.95 7.95 -1.68
C LYS A 75 11.51 9.22 -1.00
N PRO A 76 12.17 9.09 0.16
CA PRO A 76 12.84 10.22 0.80
C PRO A 76 14.02 10.72 -0.04
N SER A 77 14.21 12.04 -0.14
CA SER A 77 15.33 12.65 -0.88
C SER A 77 16.71 12.23 -0.36
N ALA A 78 16.79 11.77 0.89
CA ALA A 78 18.02 11.31 1.53
C ALA A 78 18.45 9.88 1.09
N THR A 79 17.59 9.12 0.41
CA THR A 79 17.90 7.73 0.08
C THR A 79 18.80 7.64 -1.14
N LYS A 80 20.06 7.25 -0.91
CA LYS A 80 21.05 6.94 -1.94
C LYS A 80 20.89 5.50 -2.43
N GLY A 81 20.96 5.29 -3.74
CA GLY A 81 20.87 3.96 -4.36
C GLY A 81 19.46 3.49 -4.74
N ARG A 82 19.31 2.17 -4.93
CA ARG A 82 18.03 1.55 -5.32
C ARG A 82 17.05 1.55 -4.14
N TYR A 83 15.91 2.19 -4.34
CA TYR A 83 14.88 2.30 -3.29
C TYR A 83 14.11 1.00 -3.08
N ILE A 84 13.83 0.27 -4.17
CA ILE A 84 13.15 -1.03 -4.14
C ILE A 84 14.21 -2.10 -4.40
N GLN A 85 14.39 -3.01 -3.44
CA GLN A 85 15.35 -4.12 -3.57
C GLN A 85 14.69 -5.36 -4.16
N SER A 86 13.60 -5.82 -3.56
CA SER A 86 12.85 -7.00 -4.00
C SER A 86 11.36 -6.80 -3.80
N ILE A 87 10.55 -7.39 -4.69
CA ILE A 87 9.10 -7.46 -4.56
C ILE A 87 8.68 -8.93 -4.55
N ALA A 88 7.83 -9.29 -3.60
CA ALA A 88 7.23 -10.62 -3.52
C ALA A 88 5.72 -10.47 -3.36
N ILE A 89 4.96 -11.22 -4.17
CA ILE A 89 3.51 -11.31 -4.05
C ILE A 89 3.18 -12.69 -3.51
N SER A 90 2.39 -12.74 -2.46
CA SER A 90 1.89 -13.98 -1.87
C SER A 90 0.40 -13.86 -1.56
N SER A 91 -0.31 -14.96 -1.64
CA SER A 91 -1.63 -15.08 -1.01
C SER A 91 -1.46 -15.32 0.50
N THR A 92 -2.53 -15.18 1.28
CA THR A 92 -2.48 -15.27 2.76
C THR A 92 -1.87 -16.57 3.26
N MET A 93 -2.06 -17.68 2.54
CA MET A 93 -1.58 -19.02 2.91
C MET A 93 -0.79 -19.70 1.79
N GLY A 94 -0.39 -18.96 0.75
CA GLY A 94 0.28 -19.53 -0.43
C GLY A 94 1.76 -19.17 -0.50
N PRO A 95 2.51 -19.85 -1.39
CA PRO A 95 3.91 -19.54 -1.63
C PRO A 95 4.06 -18.13 -2.21
N GLY A 96 5.14 -17.44 -1.83
CA GLY A 96 5.47 -16.12 -2.35
C GLY A 96 6.20 -16.20 -3.68
N ILE A 97 5.67 -15.53 -4.70
CA ILE A 97 6.29 -15.40 -6.02
C ILE A 97 7.12 -14.11 -6.03
N ARG A 98 8.42 -14.24 -6.30
CA ARG A 98 9.31 -13.09 -6.43
C ARG A 98 9.19 -12.49 -7.83
N ILE A 99 9.10 -11.17 -7.87
CA ILE A 99 9.04 -10.39 -9.10
C ILE A 99 10.37 -9.65 -9.25
N ASP A 100 10.89 -9.63 -10.46
CA ASP A 100 12.09 -8.87 -10.80
C ASP A 100 11.82 -7.37 -10.68
N SER A 101 12.43 -6.74 -9.67
CA SER A 101 12.28 -5.32 -9.38
C SER A 101 12.90 -4.41 -10.45
N GLN A 102 13.85 -4.92 -11.26
CA GLN A 102 14.53 -4.12 -12.29
C GLN A 102 13.65 -3.90 -13.51
N LYS A 103 12.82 -4.89 -13.87
CA LYS A 103 11.95 -4.83 -15.05
C LYS A 103 10.65 -4.08 -14.82
N ILE A 104 10.28 -3.82 -13.57
CA ILE A 104 8.98 -3.22 -13.21
C ILE A 104 8.84 -1.78 -13.72
N GLY A 105 9.89 -0.96 -13.66
CA GLY A 105 9.83 0.43 -14.17
C GLY A 105 9.44 0.49 -15.65
N ALA A 106 10.19 -0.22 -16.50
CA ALA A 106 9.93 -0.29 -17.95
C ALA A 106 8.66 -1.10 -18.30
N TRP A 107 8.18 -1.95 -17.39
CA TRP A 107 6.92 -2.67 -17.56
C TRP A 107 5.72 -1.78 -17.25
N MET A 108 5.78 -0.93 -16.21
CA MET A 108 4.72 0.00 -15.85
C MET A 108 4.44 1.02 -16.96
N GLU A 109 5.48 1.57 -17.61
CA GLU A 109 5.32 2.49 -18.75
C GLU A 109 4.64 1.81 -19.95
N ARG A 110 4.93 0.52 -20.17
CA ARG A 110 4.30 -0.30 -21.23
C ARG A 110 2.85 -0.65 -20.93
N GLN A 111 2.44 -0.72 -19.67
CA GLN A 111 1.05 -0.99 -19.30
C GLN A 111 0.21 0.29 -19.32
N LYS A 112 0.77 1.43 -18.89
CA LYS A 112 0.10 2.75 -18.99
C LYS A 112 -0.16 3.22 -20.42
N SER A 113 0.50 2.63 -21.41
CA SER A 113 0.26 2.91 -22.84
C SER A 113 -0.72 1.92 -23.50
N ARG A 114 -1.11 0.84 -22.80
CA ARG A 114 -2.07 -0.16 -23.28
C ARG A 114 -3.47 0.01 -22.67
N ILE A 115 -3.59 0.83 -21.62
CA ILE A 115 -4.84 1.29 -21.01
C ILE A 115 -5.13 2.68 -21.54
#